data_AF-A0A7C3EDM1-F1
#
_entry.id   AF-A0A7C3EDM1-F1
#
_cell.length_a   1.000
_cell.length_b   1.000
_cell.length_c   1.000
_cell.angle_alpha   90.00
_cell.angle_beta   90.00
_cell.angle_gamma   90.00
#
_symmetry.space_group_name_H-M   'P 1'
#
loop_
_entity.id
_entity.type
_entity.pdbx_description
1 polymer ?
#
loop_
_entity_poly.entity_id
_entity_poly.type
_entity_poly.pdbx_seq_one_letter_code
_entity_poly.pdbx_strand_id
1 'polypeptide(L)'
;MDYKSYFSGASGKGFLATSNKKGEVNIAFYSRPHVLDDGTFVFGMTDRLTHANLTENPHAVYAFNENGYSGKRFYLEKIKEATEGPILQQIKEEANRCVYPGAGALVKYVVYFKVTKELPLVCETCSGDHSKHICELAGQGKFDEIKKLAQAPDFMCINCGRLADKKENLCNPLSLADVPFGLVS
;
A
#
# COMPACT_ATOMS: atom_id res chain seq x y z
N MET A 1 -2.49 8.41 -10.37
CA MET A 1 -1.27 8.03 -11.12
C MET A 1 -1.70 7.03 -12.18
N ASP A 2 -1.05 7.02 -13.35
CA ASP A 2 -1.20 5.88 -14.27
C ASP A 2 -0.34 4.71 -13.77
N TYR A 3 -0.98 3.70 -13.19
CA TYR A 3 -0.30 2.56 -12.58
C TYR A 3 0.40 1.67 -13.61
N LYS A 4 -0.12 1.61 -14.84
CA LYS A 4 0.46 0.78 -15.89
C LYS A 4 1.83 1.33 -16.29
N SER A 5 1.91 2.62 -16.63
CA SER A 5 3.18 3.29 -16.93
C SER A 5 4.15 3.23 -15.76
N TYR A 6 3.66 3.40 -14.52
CA TYR A 6 4.49 3.34 -13.33
C TYR A 6 5.20 1.99 -13.18
N PHE A 7 4.46 0.87 -13.17
CA PHE A 7 5.07 -0.45 -12.96
C PHE A 7 5.86 -0.95 -14.17
N SER A 8 5.57 -0.48 -15.38
CA SER A 8 6.39 -0.79 -16.57
C SER A 8 7.79 -0.20 -16.49
N GLY A 9 7.94 1.02 -15.98
CA GLY A 9 9.23 1.71 -15.84
C GLY A 9 9.95 1.43 -14.53
N ALA A 10 9.21 1.10 -13.46
CA ALA A 10 9.80 0.92 -12.14
C ALA A 10 10.44 -0.47 -11.96
N SER A 11 11.62 -0.47 -11.32
CA SER A 11 12.30 -1.66 -10.84
C SER A 11 12.28 -1.66 -9.31
N GLY A 12 12.10 -2.82 -8.69
CA GLY A 12 11.96 -2.89 -7.24
C GLY A 12 11.49 -4.23 -6.73
N LYS A 13 11.24 -4.29 -5.41
CA LYS A 13 10.79 -5.47 -4.67
C LYS A 13 9.41 -5.21 -4.09
N GLY A 14 8.48 -6.14 -4.36
CA GLY A 14 7.12 -6.09 -3.86
C GLY A 14 6.92 -6.99 -2.64
N PHE A 15 6.14 -6.49 -1.68
CA PHE A 15 5.72 -7.24 -0.50
C PHE A 15 4.22 -7.06 -0.31
N LEU A 16 3.50 -8.17 -0.20
CA LEU A 16 2.06 -8.17 0.02
C LEU A 16 1.77 -8.60 1.46
N ALA A 17 1.24 -7.66 2.25
CA ALA A 17 0.78 -7.89 3.60
C ALA A 17 -0.73 -8.18 3.60
N THR A 18 -1.13 -9.17 4.38
CA THR A 18 -2.52 -9.64 4.55
C THR A 18 -2.76 -9.99 6.02
N SER A 19 -4.02 -10.18 6.40
CA SER A 19 -4.37 -10.72 7.71
C SER A 19 -5.58 -11.64 7.61
N ASN A 20 -5.75 -12.56 8.56
CA ASN A 20 -6.98 -13.33 8.66
C ASN A 20 -8.05 -12.57 9.47
N LYS A 21 -9.24 -13.16 9.65
CA LYS A 21 -10.35 -12.52 10.38
C LYS A 21 -10.09 -12.28 11.87
N LYS A 22 -9.07 -12.93 12.44
CA LYS A 22 -8.64 -12.72 13.84
C LYS A 22 -7.63 -11.58 13.98
N GLY A 23 -7.18 -11.00 12.86
CA GLY A 23 -6.13 -9.98 12.84
C GLY A 23 -4.71 -10.56 12.88
N GLU A 24 -4.52 -11.87 12.70
CA GLU A 24 -3.17 -12.45 12.59
C GLU A 24 -2.59 -12.06 11.23
N VAL A 25 -1.43 -11.40 11.24
CA VAL A 25 -0.84 -10.79 10.05
C VAL A 25 0.17 -11.72 9.37
N ASN A 26 0.30 -11.56 8.05
CA ASN A 26 1.30 -12.23 7.23
C ASN A 26 1.84 -11.25 6.18
N ILE A 27 3.10 -11.40 5.81
CA ILE A 27 3.72 -10.68 4.69
C ILE A 27 4.57 -11.63 3.86
N ALA A 28 4.48 -11.51 2.54
CA ALA A 28 5.26 -12.33 1.63
C ALA A 28 5.77 -11.51 0.45
N PHE A 29 6.88 -11.96 -0.15
CA PHE A 29 7.40 -11.38 -1.37
C PHE A 29 6.45 -11.63 -2.55
N TYR A 30 6.16 -10.60 -3.33
CA TYR A 30 5.33 -10.67 -4.53
C TYR A 30 5.99 -9.90 -5.68
N SER A 31 5.74 -10.35 -6.91
CA SER A 31 6.14 -9.64 -8.12
C SER A 31 5.44 -8.27 -8.22
N ARG A 32 5.76 -7.52 -9.27
CA ARG A 32 4.93 -6.38 -9.67
C ARG A 32 3.52 -6.88 -10.05
N PRO A 33 2.46 -6.11 -9.80
CA PRO A 33 1.13 -6.45 -10.26
C PRO A 33 1.08 -6.43 -11.78
N HIS A 34 0.25 -7.30 -12.35
CA HIS A 34 -0.28 -7.06 -13.69
C HIS A 34 -1.39 -6.00 -13.56
N VAL A 35 -1.21 -4.84 -14.19
CA VAL A 35 -2.12 -3.70 -14.07
C VAL A 35 -3.05 -3.64 -15.29
N LEU A 36 -4.36 -3.69 -15.04
CA LEU A 36 -5.38 -3.54 -16.09
C LEU A 36 -5.59 -2.06 -16.46
N ASP A 37 -6.27 -1.83 -17.58
CA ASP A 37 -6.50 -0.46 -18.10
C ASP A 37 -7.35 0.41 -17.15
N ASP A 38 -8.17 -0.21 -16.29
CA ASP A 38 -8.96 0.48 -15.26
C ASP A 38 -8.18 0.74 -13.94
N GLY A 39 -6.90 0.36 -13.90
CA GLY A 39 -6.04 0.50 -12.71
C GLY A 39 -6.16 -0.65 -11.71
N THR A 40 -6.89 -1.72 -12.01
CA THR A 40 -6.98 -2.93 -11.17
C THR A 40 -5.63 -3.62 -11.09
N PHE A 41 -5.23 -4.00 -9.87
CA PHE A 41 -4.01 -4.77 -9.63
C PHE A 41 -4.33 -6.25 -9.64
N VAL A 42 -3.53 -7.03 -10.36
CA VAL A 42 -3.74 -8.47 -10.51
C VAL A 42 -2.48 -9.23 -10.10
N PHE A 43 -2.66 -10.22 -9.24
CA PHE A 43 -1.59 -11.10 -8.76
C PHE A 43 -1.96 -12.57 -8.95
N GLY A 44 -0.96 -13.37 -9.33
CA GLY A 44 -1.06 -14.82 -9.24
C GLY A 44 -0.76 -15.29 -7.83
N MET A 45 -1.56 -16.23 -7.33
CA MET A 45 -1.38 -16.79 -6.00
C MET A 45 -1.34 -18.31 -6.03
N THR A 46 -0.48 -18.84 -5.17
CA THR A 46 -0.45 -20.27 -4.83
C THR A 46 -1.39 -20.53 -3.65
N ASP A 47 -1.74 -21.79 -3.43
CA ASP A 47 -2.60 -22.25 -2.35
C ASP A 47 -1.87 -22.22 -0.99
N ARG A 48 -1.69 -21.00 -0.45
CA ARG A 48 -0.86 -20.70 0.74
C ARG A 48 -1.50 -19.62 1.60
N LEU A 49 -0.85 -19.32 2.72
CA LEU A 49 -1.33 -18.42 3.78
C LEU A 49 -1.83 -17.05 3.27
N THR A 50 -1.17 -16.41 2.31
CA THR A 50 -1.66 -15.13 1.74
C THR A 50 -3.03 -15.27 1.08
N HIS A 51 -3.27 -16.34 0.30
CA HIS A 51 -4.57 -16.59 -0.34
C HIS A 51 -5.63 -17.02 0.68
N ALA A 52 -5.25 -17.84 1.67
CA ALA A 52 -6.13 -18.22 2.77
C ALA A 52 -6.60 -17.00 3.56
N ASN A 53 -5.69 -16.08 3.91
CA ASN A 53 -6.02 -14.81 4.56
C ASN A 53 -7.01 -13.99 3.74
N LEU A 54 -6.78 -13.88 2.42
CA LEU A 54 -7.64 -13.14 1.49
C LEU A 54 -9.02 -13.76 1.25
N THR A 55 -9.21 -15.01 1.66
CA THR A 55 -10.52 -15.67 1.65
C THR A 55 -11.34 -15.28 2.89
N GLU A 56 -10.68 -14.97 4.00
CA GLU A 56 -11.33 -14.55 5.24
C GLU A 56 -11.44 -13.01 5.39
N ASN A 57 -10.50 -12.27 4.82
CA ASN A 57 -10.42 -10.81 4.90
C ASN A 57 -9.94 -10.24 3.54
N PRO A 58 -10.75 -9.42 2.85
CA PRO A 58 -10.43 -8.96 1.49
C PRO A 58 -9.34 -7.88 1.46
N HIS A 59 -8.85 -7.39 2.60
CA HIS A 59 -7.91 -6.28 2.66
C HIS A 59 -6.45 -6.73 2.61
N ALA A 60 -5.64 -5.97 1.88
CA ALA A 60 -4.20 -6.15 1.78
C ALA A 60 -3.46 -4.82 1.66
N VAL A 61 -2.15 -4.83 1.92
CA VAL A 61 -1.25 -3.71 1.59
C VAL A 61 -0.11 -4.25 0.74
N TYR A 62 0.06 -3.71 -0.45
CA TYR A 62 1.21 -3.96 -1.30
C TYR A 62 2.23 -2.83 -1.13
N ALA A 63 3.37 -3.14 -0.53
CA ALA A 63 4.51 -2.25 -0.44
C ALA A 63 5.48 -2.56 -1.59
N PHE A 64 5.79 -1.56 -2.40
CA PHE A 64 6.76 -1.66 -3.49
C PHE A 64 7.94 -0.76 -3.18
N ASN A 65 9.11 -1.37 -2.96
CA ASN A 65 10.37 -0.68 -2.71
C ASN A 65 11.16 -0.60 -4.02
N GLU A 66 11.39 0.61 -4.51
CA GLU A 66 12.13 0.83 -5.75
C GLU A 66 13.63 0.82 -5.50
N ASN A 67 14.10 1.72 -4.63
CA ASN A 67 15.50 1.81 -4.24
C ASN A 67 15.65 2.50 -2.87
N GLY A 68 16.45 1.92 -1.97
CA GLY A 68 16.66 2.50 -0.64
C GLY A 68 15.32 2.67 0.12
N TYR A 69 14.94 3.91 0.41
CA TYR A 69 13.69 4.25 1.09
C TYR A 69 12.55 4.67 0.13
N SER A 70 12.84 4.68 -1.18
CA SER A 70 11.89 5.14 -2.19
C SER A 70 10.92 4.03 -2.58
N GLY A 71 9.72 4.46 -2.95
CA GLY A 71 8.66 3.57 -3.40
C GLY A 71 7.30 3.97 -2.87
N LYS A 72 6.36 3.02 -2.90
CA LYS A 72 4.96 3.27 -2.58
C LYS A 72 4.33 2.13 -1.79
N ARG A 73 3.26 2.47 -1.08
CA ARG A 73 2.33 1.56 -0.42
C ARG A 73 0.96 1.73 -1.07
N PHE A 74 0.39 0.62 -1.52
CA PHE A 74 -0.94 0.55 -2.10
C PHE A 74 -1.81 -0.28 -1.18
N TYR A 75 -2.87 0.32 -0.66
CA TYR A 75 -3.90 -0.39 0.10
C TYR A 75 -4.88 -0.96 -0.91
N LEU A 76 -5.17 -2.23 -0.74
CA LEU A 76 -5.86 -3.05 -1.72
C LEU A 76 -7.09 -3.69 -1.08
N GLU A 77 -8.14 -3.81 -1.86
CA GLU A 77 -9.34 -4.58 -1.53
C GLU A 77 -9.60 -5.59 -2.64
N LYS A 78 -9.67 -6.88 -2.29
CA LYS A 78 -9.97 -7.97 -3.21
C LYS A 78 -11.38 -7.77 -3.77
N ILE A 79 -11.49 -7.68 -5.09
CA ILE A 79 -12.78 -7.50 -5.78
C ILE A 79 -13.28 -8.79 -6.43
N LYS A 80 -12.39 -9.68 -6.87
CA LYS A 80 -12.72 -11.00 -7.41
C LYS A 80 -11.49 -11.91 -7.50
N GLU A 81 -11.73 -13.18 -7.77
CA GLU A 81 -10.69 -14.13 -8.14
C GLU A 81 -11.14 -15.01 -9.32
N ALA A 82 -10.17 -15.59 -10.02
CA ALA A 82 -10.37 -16.55 -11.10
C ALA A 82 -9.36 -17.70 -11.00
N THR A 83 -9.75 -18.88 -11.45
CA THR A 83 -8.90 -20.09 -11.49
C THR A 83 -8.55 -20.52 -12.91
N GLU A 84 -8.97 -19.74 -13.90
CA GLU A 84 -8.77 -20.01 -15.33
C GLU A 84 -8.73 -18.70 -16.14
N GLY A 85 -8.38 -18.80 -17.41
CA GLY A 85 -8.35 -17.68 -18.35
C GLY A 85 -6.95 -17.19 -18.74
N PRO A 86 -6.86 -16.26 -19.70
CA PRO A 86 -5.61 -15.86 -20.34
C PRO A 86 -4.61 -15.21 -19.37
N ILE A 87 -5.10 -14.44 -18.39
CA ILE A 87 -4.23 -13.79 -17.40
C ILE A 87 -3.54 -14.83 -16.50
N LEU A 88 -4.24 -15.91 -16.11
CA LEU A 88 -3.61 -16.98 -15.33
C LEU A 88 -2.45 -17.60 -16.11
N GLN A 89 -2.67 -17.88 -17.39
CA GLN A 89 -1.64 -18.48 -18.24
C GLN A 89 -0.41 -17.56 -18.36
N GLN A 90 -0.61 -16.26 -18.59
CA GLN A 90 0.48 -15.27 -18.63
C GLN A 90 1.28 -15.23 -17.32
N ILE A 91 0.59 -15.22 -16.16
CA ILE A 91 1.27 -15.19 -14.85
C ILE A 91 2.03 -16.50 -14.60
N LYS A 92 1.49 -17.65 -15.01
CA LYS A 92 2.18 -18.95 -14.91
C LYS A 92 3.47 -18.97 -15.73
N GLU A 93 3.43 -18.45 -16.96
CA GLU A 93 4.59 -18.33 -17.84
C GLU A 93 5.65 -17.39 -17.25
N GLU A 94 5.23 -16.24 -16.71
CA GLU A 94 6.13 -15.31 -16.04
C GLU A 94 6.76 -15.91 -14.78
N ALA A 95 6.00 -16.64 -13.96
CA ALA A 95 6.51 -17.31 -12.76
C ALA A 95 7.59 -18.35 -13.12
N ASN A 96 7.38 -19.14 -14.18
CA ASN A 96 8.37 -20.10 -14.66
C ASN A 96 9.68 -19.44 -15.11
N ARG A 97 9.59 -18.24 -15.69
CA ARG A 97 10.74 -17.46 -16.16
C ARG A 97 11.48 -16.74 -15.03
N CYS A 98 10.75 -16.15 -14.09
CA CYS A 98 11.30 -15.20 -13.13
C CYS A 98 11.58 -15.79 -11.74
N VAL A 99 10.98 -16.93 -11.39
CA VAL A 99 11.15 -17.56 -10.07
C VAL A 99 12.01 -18.82 -10.19
N TYR A 100 11.49 -19.87 -10.83
CA TYR A 100 12.22 -21.06 -11.25
C TYR A 100 11.35 -21.90 -12.21
N PRO A 101 11.94 -22.76 -13.06
CA PRO A 101 11.18 -23.67 -13.93
C PRO A 101 10.22 -24.55 -13.12
N GLY A 102 8.92 -24.47 -13.41
CA GLY A 102 7.87 -25.21 -12.72
C GLY A 102 7.11 -24.40 -11.66
N ALA A 103 7.57 -23.20 -11.30
CA ALA A 103 6.88 -22.33 -10.34
C ALA A 103 5.45 -21.98 -10.79
N GLY A 104 5.22 -21.85 -12.10
CA GLY A 104 3.88 -21.59 -12.66
C GLY A 104 2.87 -22.70 -12.36
N ALA A 105 3.32 -23.96 -12.19
CA ALA A 105 2.41 -25.05 -11.83
C ALA A 105 1.81 -24.88 -10.43
N LEU A 106 2.45 -24.10 -9.56
CA LEU A 106 1.96 -23.82 -8.20
C LEU A 106 0.93 -22.69 -8.17
N VAL A 107 0.86 -21.85 -9.22
CA VAL A 107 -0.09 -20.73 -9.29
C VAL A 107 -1.47 -21.27 -9.66
N LYS A 108 -2.40 -21.21 -8.70
CA LYS A 108 -3.76 -21.72 -8.87
C LYS A 108 -4.80 -20.61 -9.08
N TYR A 109 -4.53 -19.44 -8.51
CA TYR A 109 -5.51 -18.35 -8.45
C TYR A 109 -4.95 -17.08 -9.09
N VAL A 110 -5.84 -16.32 -9.70
CA VAL A 110 -5.62 -14.93 -10.12
C VAL A 110 -6.54 -14.06 -9.27
N VAL A 111 -5.96 -13.17 -8.47
CA VAL A 111 -6.72 -12.32 -7.55
C VAL A 111 -6.63 -10.87 -8.01
N TYR A 112 -7.79 -10.24 -8.09
CA TYR A 112 -7.97 -8.88 -8.58
C TYR A 112 -8.25 -7.94 -7.42
N PHE A 113 -7.59 -6.79 -7.42
CA PHE A 113 -7.67 -5.82 -6.35
C PHE A 113 -7.98 -4.42 -6.88
N LYS A 114 -8.88 -3.73 -6.18
CA LYS A 114 -9.03 -2.29 -6.29
C LYS A 114 -8.03 -1.61 -5.36
N VAL A 115 -7.36 -0.58 -5.86
CA VAL A 115 -6.54 0.32 -5.01
C VAL A 115 -7.48 1.29 -4.29
N THR A 116 -7.45 1.26 -2.95
CA THR A 116 -8.31 2.11 -2.10
C THR A 116 -7.55 3.30 -1.53
N LYS A 117 -6.24 3.17 -1.34
CA LYS A 117 -5.37 4.25 -0.86
C LYS A 117 -3.95 4.06 -1.40
N GLU A 118 -3.29 5.15 -1.73
CA GLU A 118 -1.89 5.19 -2.13
C GLU A 118 -1.12 6.10 -1.16
N LEU A 119 0.02 5.63 -0.67
CA LEU A 119 0.95 6.40 0.16
C LEU A 119 2.38 6.20 -0.34
N PRO A 120 3.30 7.15 -0.09
CA PRO A 120 4.72 6.87 -0.29
C PRO A 120 5.21 5.80 0.71
N LEU A 121 6.26 5.08 0.34
CA LEU A 121 6.86 4.02 1.18
C LEU A 121 7.43 4.61 2.47
N VAL A 122 8.26 5.62 2.31
CA VAL A 122 8.69 6.55 3.34
C VAL A 122 8.24 7.94 2.92
N CYS A 123 7.90 8.81 3.87
CA CYS A 123 7.59 10.21 3.56
C CYS A 123 8.89 10.93 3.14
N GLU A 124 9.31 10.77 1.88
CA GLU A 124 10.57 11.30 1.36
C GLU A 124 10.44 12.75 0.89
N THR A 125 9.27 13.13 0.38
CA THR A 125 9.00 14.47 -0.17
C THR A 125 7.57 14.89 0.14
N CYS A 126 7.42 16.06 0.76
CA CYS A 126 6.16 16.78 0.78
C CYS A 126 6.16 17.76 -0.39
N SER A 127 5.07 17.83 -1.17
CA SER A 127 4.95 18.80 -2.27
C SER A 127 4.52 20.20 -1.81
N GLY A 128 4.26 20.38 -0.51
CA GLY A 128 3.87 21.66 0.08
C GLY A 128 5.05 22.54 0.50
N ASP A 129 4.74 23.81 0.79
CA ASP A 129 5.63 24.67 1.59
C ASP A 129 5.90 23.97 2.93
N HIS A 130 7.18 23.78 3.27
CA HIS A 130 7.58 23.05 4.48
C HIS A 130 7.53 23.91 5.74
N SER A 131 7.32 25.22 5.60
CA SER A 131 7.25 26.16 6.72
C SER A 131 6.19 25.73 7.74
N LYS A 132 6.65 25.34 8.95
CA LYS A 132 5.80 25.04 10.12
C LYS A 132 4.95 23.76 9.99
N HIS A 133 5.33 22.83 9.13
CA HIS A 133 4.78 21.47 9.17
C HIS A 133 5.36 20.68 10.35
N ILE A 134 4.53 19.91 11.06
CA ILE A 134 4.96 19.12 12.21
C ILE A 134 6.09 18.15 11.85
N CYS A 135 6.08 17.59 10.62
CA CYS A 135 7.18 16.78 10.05
C CYS A 135 8.55 17.44 10.22
N GLU A 136 8.67 18.69 9.75
CA GLU A 136 9.88 19.50 9.83
C GLU A 136 10.25 19.80 11.28
N LEU A 137 9.28 20.29 12.07
CA LEU A 137 9.51 20.67 13.47
C LEU A 137 10.06 19.50 14.30
N ALA A 138 9.57 18.28 14.06
CA ALA A 138 10.07 17.11 14.78
C ALA A 138 11.49 16.73 14.34
N GLY A 139 11.80 16.87 13.04
CA GLY A 139 13.17 16.68 12.53
C GLY A 139 14.16 17.68 13.14
N GLN A 140 13.68 18.87 13.52
CA GLN A 140 14.46 19.90 14.20
C GLN A 140 14.42 19.79 15.74
N GLY A 141 13.74 18.79 16.31
CA GLY A 141 13.59 18.63 17.76
C GLY A 141 12.72 19.69 18.45
N LYS A 142 11.92 20.47 17.71
CA LYS A 142 11.08 21.56 18.24
C LYS A 142 9.76 21.05 18.84
N PHE A 143 9.85 20.12 19.79
CA PHE A 143 8.67 19.45 20.35
C PHE A 143 7.72 20.36 21.12
N ASP A 144 8.22 21.44 21.74
CA ASP A 144 7.34 22.41 22.41
C ASP A 144 6.53 23.25 21.44
N GLU A 145 7.01 23.47 20.22
CA GLU A 145 6.23 24.09 19.15
C GLU A 145 5.15 23.13 18.66
N ILE A 146 5.50 21.85 18.49
CA ILE A 146 4.53 20.80 18.11
C ILE A 146 3.39 20.70 19.12
N LYS A 147 3.69 20.72 20.43
CA LYS A 147 2.66 20.70 21.49
C LYS A 147 1.68 21.86 21.36
N LYS A 148 2.14 23.04 20.90
CA LYS A 148 1.27 24.21 20.69
C LYS A 148 0.40 24.10 19.44
N LEU A 149 0.82 23.30 18.46
CA LEU A 149 0.11 23.10 17.20
C LEU A 149 -0.84 21.90 17.22
N ALA A 150 -0.89 21.15 18.32
CA ALA A 150 -1.67 19.93 18.47
C ALA A 150 -2.41 19.87 19.83
N GLN A 151 -2.88 21.02 20.33
CA GLN A 151 -3.58 21.09 21.62
C GLN A 151 -5.02 20.58 21.52
N ALA A 152 -5.68 20.89 20.41
CA ALA A 152 -7.06 20.53 20.11
C ALA A 152 -7.13 20.12 18.63
N PRO A 153 -6.60 18.93 18.28
CA PRO A 153 -6.37 18.57 16.90
C PRO A 153 -7.69 18.33 16.17
N ASP A 154 -7.87 19.00 15.04
CA ASP A 154 -8.98 18.78 14.10
C ASP A 154 -8.52 17.98 12.87
N PHE A 155 -7.21 17.81 12.68
CA PHE A 155 -6.62 17.20 11.49
C PHE A 155 -5.56 16.15 11.82
N MET A 156 -5.43 15.17 10.92
CA MET A 156 -4.39 14.14 10.94
C MET A 156 -3.67 14.07 9.60
N CYS A 157 -2.35 13.88 9.61
CA CYS A 157 -1.60 13.59 8.40
C CYS A 157 -1.80 12.12 8.00
N ILE A 158 -2.38 11.85 6.83
CA ILE A 158 -2.67 10.47 6.39
C ILE A 158 -1.43 9.65 6.02
N ASN A 159 -0.26 10.30 5.91
CA ASN A 159 1.00 9.65 5.63
C ASN A 159 1.64 9.05 6.90
N CYS A 160 1.58 9.78 8.02
CA CYS A 160 2.34 9.46 9.25
C CYS A 160 1.53 9.50 10.56
N GLY A 161 0.25 9.86 10.53
CA GLY A 161 -0.64 9.88 11.70
C GLY A 161 -0.46 11.07 12.64
N ARG A 162 0.45 12.02 12.35
CA ARG A 162 0.62 13.21 13.19
C ARG A 162 -0.62 14.07 13.20
N LEU A 163 -0.95 14.61 14.37
CA LEU A 163 -2.13 15.43 14.61
C LEU A 163 -1.78 16.92 14.63
N ALA A 164 -2.69 17.76 14.16
CA ALA A 164 -2.59 19.21 14.29
C ALA A 164 -3.96 19.86 14.42
N ASP A 165 -3.98 21.02 15.07
CA ASP A 165 -5.15 21.88 15.20
C ASP A 165 -5.54 22.47 13.83
N LYS A 166 -4.57 22.64 12.92
CA LYS A 166 -4.77 23.23 11.59
C LYS A 166 -4.17 22.36 10.49
N LYS A 167 -4.89 22.26 9.37
CA LYS A 167 -4.46 21.48 8.19
C LYS A 167 -3.14 21.96 7.61
N GLU A 168 -2.83 23.25 7.72
CA GLU A 168 -1.61 23.89 7.22
C GLU A 168 -0.35 23.48 8.01
N ASN A 169 -0.50 22.77 9.13
CA ASN A 169 0.63 22.23 9.89
C ASN A 169 0.96 20.78 9.52
N LEU A 170 0.28 20.21 8.52
CA LEU A 170 0.42 18.81 8.13
C LEU A 170 0.71 18.70 6.63
N CYS A 171 1.55 17.73 6.27
CA CYS A 171 1.93 17.49 4.88
C CYS A 171 0.77 16.97 4.02
N ASN A 172 -0.08 16.11 4.58
CA ASN A 172 -1.20 15.50 3.87
C ASN A 172 -2.42 15.41 4.81
N PRO A 173 -3.07 16.56 5.08
CA PRO A 173 -4.11 16.67 6.10
C PRO A 173 -5.39 15.97 5.68
N LEU A 174 -6.00 15.27 6.63
CA LEU A 174 -7.37 14.79 6.61
C LEU A 174 -8.07 15.30 7.87
N SER A 175 -9.29 15.79 7.73
CA SER A 175 -10.12 16.17 8.87
C SER A 175 -10.41 14.93 9.73
N LEU A 176 -10.30 15.05 11.05
CA LEU A 176 -10.67 13.96 11.97
C LEU A 176 -12.15 13.62 11.88
N ALA A 177 -13.00 14.58 11.49
CA ALA A 177 -14.42 14.32 11.22
C ALA A 177 -14.63 13.40 10.00
N ASP A 178 -13.67 13.35 9.08
CA ASP A 178 -13.72 12.55 7.85
C ASP A 178 -12.98 11.21 7.99
N VAL A 179 -12.38 10.92 9.16
CA VAL A 179 -11.70 9.65 9.41
C VAL A 179 -12.76 8.55 9.58
N PRO A 180 -12.76 7.50 8.74
CA PRO A 180 -13.65 6.36 8.93
C PRO A 180 -13.41 5.76 10.33
N PHE A 181 -14.48 5.58 11.12
CA PHE A 181 -14.43 4.98 12.45
C PHE A 181 -13.56 3.70 12.44
N GLY A 182 -12.40 3.73 13.10
CA GLY A 182 -11.48 2.59 13.20
C GLY A 182 -9.98 2.88 13.05
N LEU A 183 -9.59 4.10 12.66
CA LEU A 183 -8.16 4.51 12.56
C LEU A 183 -7.64 5.30 13.76
N VAL A 184 -8.49 5.56 14.76
CA VAL A 184 -8.13 6.23 16.02
C VAL A 184 -8.51 5.31 17.17
N SER A 185 -7.62 4.37 17.48
CA SER A 185 -7.62 3.60 18.73
C SER A 185 -6.20 3.49 19.23
#